data_AF-A0A7W0JV37-F1
#
_entry.id   AF-A0A7W0JV37-F1
#
_cell.length_a   1.000
_cell.length_b   1.000
_cell.length_c   1.000
_cell.angle_alpha   90.00
_cell.angle_beta   90.00
_cell.angle_gamma   90.00
#
_symmetry.space_group_name_H-M   'P 1'
#
loop_
_entity.id
_entity.type
_entity.pdbx_description
1 polymer ?
#
loop_
_entity_poly.entity_id
_entity_poly.type
_entity_poly.pdbx_seq_one_letter_code
_entity_poly.pdbx_strand_id
1 'polypeptide(L)'
;MTSSYNGIRRSDEWENLRRPDFEDDGVNVGRTERMISGAAGVVLALASLRQRRLRAFLLPIAGGLVSRAITGRCSINRALGRNSAAEDRVSPVASLGHGEGIKVEQAIAISRPREEIFQFWRNFENLPRFMDHLESVRVLDESRSHWIAKGPAGTKVEWDAEIHNEIPNELIAWRSLPGSEVDNAGSVHFSPVHNDGTEVRVILRYDPPAGRVGAAVARLFGEEPSQQVAEDLRRFKQVMEAGEAATAVRT
;
A
#
# COMPACT_ATOMS: atom_id res chain seq x y z
N MET A 1 8.07 53.46 -7.11
CA MET A 1 8.50 53.13 -5.73
C MET A 1 8.37 51.63 -5.59
N THR A 2 9.51 50.95 -5.67
CA THR A 2 9.65 49.49 -5.72
C THR A 2 9.33 48.87 -4.37
N SER A 3 8.30 48.01 -4.30
CA SER A 3 8.08 47.14 -3.14
C SER A 3 8.63 45.76 -3.50
N SER A 4 9.87 45.52 -3.07
CA SER A 4 10.55 44.23 -3.14
C SER A 4 9.76 43.21 -2.32
N TYR A 5 9.08 42.28 -2.99
CA TYR A 5 8.50 41.12 -2.33
C TYR A 5 9.63 40.12 -2.10
N ASN A 6 10.14 40.14 -0.88
CA ASN A 6 11.26 39.36 -0.39
C ASN A 6 10.94 37.87 -0.49
N GLY A 7 11.80 37.13 -1.18
CA GLY A 7 11.70 35.69 -1.36
C GLY A 7 11.81 34.97 -0.02
N ILE A 8 10.72 34.36 0.42
CA ILE A 8 10.76 33.26 1.37
C ILE A 8 10.50 31.99 0.57
N ARG A 9 11.58 31.21 0.45
CA ARG A 9 11.66 29.88 -0.16
C ARG A 9 10.50 28.99 0.30
N ARG A 10 9.62 28.64 -0.65
CA ARG A 10 8.62 27.56 -0.52
C ARG A 10 9.18 26.20 -0.96
N SER A 11 10.51 26.06 -1.03
CA SER A 11 11.18 24.76 -1.19
C SER A 11 11.08 23.91 0.07
N ASP A 12 11.03 24.56 1.23
CA ASP A 12 11.25 23.91 2.52
C ASP A 12 10.04 23.09 2.99
N GLU A 13 8.85 23.40 2.45
CA GLU A 13 7.59 22.69 2.73
C GLU A 13 7.48 21.40 1.90
N TRP A 14 8.05 21.39 0.69
CA TRP A 14 8.11 20.21 -0.20
C TRP A 14 9.36 19.35 0.02
N GLU A 15 10.40 19.89 0.65
CA GLU A 15 11.62 19.16 1.05
C GLU A 15 11.29 18.05 2.07
N ASN A 16 10.24 18.21 2.89
CA ASN A 16 9.80 17.22 3.87
C ASN A 16 8.95 16.07 3.28
N LEU A 17 8.53 16.20 2.00
CA LEU A 17 7.80 15.15 1.26
C LEU A 17 8.67 14.42 0.24
N ARG A 18 9.88 14.93 -0.04
CA ARG A 18 10.97 14.03 -0.43
C ARG A 18 11.16 13.08 0.74
N ARG A 19 11.18 11.77 0.45
CA ARG A 19 11.53 10.74 1.46
C ARG A 19 12.66 11.35 2.31
N PRO A 20 12.57 11.38 3.65
CA PRO A 20 13.79 11.58 4.41
C PRO A 20 14.78 10.60 3.78
N ASP A 21 15.96 11.07 3.38
CA ASP A 21 17.08 10.17 3.13
C ASP A 21 17.10 9.31 4.38
N PHE A 22 16.53 8.11 4.29
CA PHE A 22 16.41 7.25 5.42
C PHE A 22 17.86 6.88 5.65
N GLU A 23 18.49 7.55 6.60
CA GLU A 23 19.60 6.95 7.31
C GLU A 23 19.13 5.53 7.58
N ASP A 24 19.79 4.57 6.93
CA ASP A 24 19.58 3.18 7.24
C ASP A 24 20.08 3.03 8.67
N ASP A 25 19.20 3.28 9.64
CA ASP A 25 19.45 3.13 11.08
C ASP A 25 19.84 1.68 11.44
N GLY A 26 19.90 0.80 10.43
CA GLY A 26 20.28 -0.60 10.48
C GLY A 26 19.18 -1.48 11.04
N VAL A 27 17.98 -0.92 11.25
CA VAL A 27 16.80 -1.56 11.84
C VAL A 27 16.06 -2.34 10.75
N ASN A 28 15.95 -3.65 10.97
CA ASN A 28 15.36 -4.60 10.01
C ASN A 28 14.33 -5.56 10.64
N VAL A 29 13.85 -5.22 11.83
CA VAL A 29 12.86 -6.00 12.60
C VAL A 29 11.70 -5.10 13.03
N GLY A 30 10.50 -5.41 12.54
CA GLY A 30 9.25 -4.70 12.85
C GLY A 30 8.80 -4.83 14.32
N ARG A 31 7.87 -3.99 14.75
CA ARG A 31 7.29 -3.93 16.10
C ARG A 31 6.73 -5.28 16.55
N THR A 32 5.99 -5.98 15.69
CA THR A 32 5.41 -7.29 16.01
C THR A 32 6.49 -8.36 16.23
N GLU A 33 7.48 -8.44 15.32
CA GLU A 33 8.61 -9.37 15.47
C GLU A 33 9.48 -9.02 16.69
N ARG A 34 9.59 -7.74 17.06
CA ARG A 34 10.27 -7.31 18.30
C ARG A 34 9.54 -7.79 19.55
N MET A 35 8.22 -7.69 19.60
CA MET A 35 7.41 -8.18 20.72
C MET A 35 7.53 -9.70 20.88
N ILE A 36 7.43 -10.45 19.78
CA ILE A 36 7.60 -11.92 19.77
C ILE A 36 9.02 -12.30 20.21
N SER A 37 10.04 -11.63 19.66
CA SER A 37 11.45 -11.88 20.03
C SER A 37 11.71 -11.60 21.51
N GLY A 38 11.13 -10.53 22.05
CA GLY A 38 11.24 -10.17 23.47
C GLY A 38 10.61 -11.23 24.36
N ALA A 39 9.37 -11.63 24.08
CA ALA A 39 8.66 -12.65 24.84
C ALA A 39 9.39 -14.01 24.80
N ALA A 40 9.81 -14.46 23.61
CA ALA A 40 10.55 -15.70 23.43
C ALA A 40 11.91 -15.67 24.14
N GLY A 41 12.64 -14.54 24.05
CA GLY A 41 13.93 -14.35 24.72
C GLY A 41 13.82 -14.41 26.24
N VAL A 42 12.80 -13.78 26.83
CA VAL A 42 12.54 -13.83 28.28
C VAL A 42 12.18 -15.24 28.74
N VAL A 43 11.29 -15.93 28.03
CA VAL A 43 10.92 -17.32 28.36
C VAL A 43 12.13 -18.23 28.29
N LEU A 44 12.96 -18.12 27.25
CA LEU A 44 14.16 -18.94 27.08
C LEU A 44 15.22 -18.63 28.15
N ALA A 45 15.39 -17.38 28.53
CA ALA A 45 16.28 -16.98 29.62
C ALA A 45 15.85 -17.63 30.95
N LEU A 46 14.56 -17.52 31.30
CA LEU A 46 14.02 -18.14 32.53
C LEU A 46 14.12 -19.67 32.50
N ALA A 47 13.82 -20.31 31.35
CA ALA A 47 13.94 -21.75 31.19
C ALA A 47 15.40 -22.23 31.31
N SER A 48 16.35 -21.46 30.78
CA SER A 48 17.79 -21.77 30.88
C SER A 48 18.29 -21.74 32.32
N LEU A 49 17.75 -20.83 33.16
CA LEU A 49 18.04 -20.80 34.59
C LEU A 49 17.55 -22.08 35.30
N ARG A 50 16.62 -22.83 34.73
CA ARG A 50 16.19 -24.11 35.29
C ARG A 50 17.05 -25.30 34.84
N GLN A 51 17.78 -25.18 33.73
CA GLN A 51 18.52 -26.29 33.10
C GLN A 51 20.04 -26.05 33.05
N ARG A 52 20.74 -26.33 34.17
CA ARG A 52 22.20 -26.12 34.32
C ARG A 52 23.06 -26.59 33.14
N ARG A 53 22.73 -27.76 32.56
CA ARG A 53 23.51 -28.39 31.49
C ARG A 53 23.42 -27.68 30.13
N LEU A 54 22.34 -26.93 29.85
CA LEU A 54 22.09 -26.27 28.56
C LEU A 54 22.30 -24.75 28.60
N ARG A 55 22.57 -24.18 29.77
CA ARG A 55 22.73 -22.73 29.98
C ARG A 55 23.72 -22.08 29.01
N ALA A 56 24.86 -22.73 28.78
CA ALA A 56 25.92 -22.22 27.90
C ALA A 56 25.45 -22.04 26.44
N PHE A 57 24.43 -22.77 26.01
CA PHE A 57 23.90 -22.72 24.64
C PHE A 57 22.63 -21.88 24.53
N LEU A 58 21.77 -21.90 25.55
CA LEU A 58 20.47 -21.22 25.51
C LEU A 58 20.55 -19.74 25.88
N LEU A 59 21.45 -19.35 26.80
CA LEU A 59 21.60 -17.95 27.20
C LEU A 59 22.04 -17.02 26.05
N PRO A 60 22.99 -17.40 25.18
CA PRO A 60 23.34 -16.58 24.02
C PRO A 60 22.17 -16.36 23.05
N ILE A 61 21.38 -17.41 22.80
CA ILE A 61 20.20 -17.35 21.93
C ILE A 61 19.15 -16.42 22.53
N ALA A 62 18.87 -16.57 23.83
CA ALA A 62 17.95 -15.71 24.56
C ALA A 62 18.41 -14.24 24.53
N GLY A 63 19.71 -13.98 24.76
CA GLY A 63 20.30 -12.65 24.67
C GLY A 63 20.20 -12.04 23.27
N GLY A 64 20.40 -12.86 22.22
CA GLY A 64 20.23 -12.44 20.83
C GLY A 64 18.79 -12.02 20.51
N LEU A 65 17.79 -12.75 20.99
CA LEU A 65 16.36 -12.43 20.82
C LEU A 65 15.96 -11.16 21.58
N VAL A 66 16.45 -10.98 22.80
CA VAL A 66 16.21 -9.75 23.59
C VAL A 66 16.89 -8.55 22.94
N SER A 67 18.14 -8.70 22.48
CA SER A 67 18.86 -7.65 21.75
C SER A 67 18.13 -7.26 20.45
N ARG A 68 17.62 -8.25 19.70
CA ARG A 68 16.76 -8.05 18.53
C ARG A 68 15.51 -7.25 18.89
N ALA A 69 14.87 -7.55 20.02
CA ALA A 69 13.68 -6.86 20.50
C ALA A 69 13.97 -5.39 20.90
N ILE A 70 15.10 -5.11 21.53
CA ILE A 70 15.47 -3.77 21.97
C ILE A 70 15.94 -2.91 20.79
N THR A 71 16.88 -3.42 20.01
CA THR A 71 17.58 -2.65 18.96
C THR A 71 16.84 -2.65 17.62
N GLY A 72 15.94 -3.62 17.38
CA GLY A 72 15.30 -3.81 16.09
C GLY A 72 16.25 -4.29 14.99
N ARG A 73 17.45 -4.78 15.34
CA ARG A 73 18.46 -5.25 14.39
C ARG A 73 18.66 -6.75 14.51
N CYS A 74 18.68 -7.45 13.39
CA CYS A 74 19.04 -8.86 13.32
C CYS A 74 19.98 -9.13 12.14
N SER A 75 21.16 -9.68 12.46
CA SER A 75 22.16 -10.08 11.47
C SER A 75 21.65 -11.15 10.50
N ILE A 76 20.79 -12.06 10.97
CA ILE A 76 20.18 -13.11 10.13
C ILE A 76 19.21 -12.51 9.11
N ASN A 77 18.33 -11.60 9.54
CA ASN A 77 17.44 -10.88 8.62
C ASN A 77 18.25 -10.11 7.56
N ARG A 78 19.36 -9.48 7.96
CA ARG A 78 20.25 -8.74 7.04
C ARG A 78 20.93 -9.67 6.04
N ALA A 79 21.43 -10.81 6.50
CA ALA A 79 22.04 -11.83 5.64
C ALA A 79 21.04 -12.44 4.65
N LEU A 80 19.76 -12.53 5.03
CA LEU A 80 18.67 -13.02 4.20
C LEU A 80 17.99 -11.93 3.34
N GLY A 81 18.43 -10.67 3.42
CA GLY A 81 17.79 -9.55 2.72
C GLY A 81 16.35 -9.24 3.19
N ARG A 82 15.92 -9.77 4.35
CA ARG A 82 14.56 -9.60 4.90
C ARG A 82 14.50 -8.35 5.79
N ASN A 83 13.50 -7.49 5.57
CA ASN A 83 13.27 -6.30 6.39
C ASN A 83 11.79 -6.15 6.79
N SER A 84 11.41 -6.74 7.92
CA SER A 84 10.04 -6.62 8.47
C SER A 84 9.75 -5.26 9.09
N ALA A 85 10.78 -4.45 9.36
CA ALA A 85 10.58 -3.06 9.81
C ALA A 85 10.10 -2.15 8.68
N ALA A 86 10.43 -2.48 7.42
CA ALA A 86 9.87 -1.81 6.25
C ALA A 86 8.39 -2.19 6.04
N GLU A 87 8.04 -3.44 6.31
CA GLU A 87 6.66 -3.96 6.24
C GLU A 87 5.74 -3.30 7.28
N ASP A 88 6.22 -3.04 8.50
CA ASP A 88 5.45 -2.41 9.59
C ASP A 88 5.23 -0.89 9.44
N ARG A 89 5.91 -0.24 8.48
CA ARG A 89 5.83 1.22 8.23
C ARG A 89 4.66 1.61 7.30
N VAL A 90 3.62 0.78 7.21
CA VAL A 90 2.43 1.04 6.38
C VAL A 90 1.73 2.34 6.77
N SER A 91 1.40 3.17 5.76
CA SER A 91 0.57 4.36 5.88
C SER A 91 -0.74 4.08 6.64
N PRO A 92 -1.08 4.84 7.69
CA PRO A 92 -2.32 4.65 8.47
C PRO A 92 -3.62 4.84 7.67
N VAL A 93 -3.53 5.26 6.40
CA VAL A 93 -4.68 5.58 5.53
C VAL A 93 -5.33 4.33 4.92
N ALA A 94 -4.61 3.20 4.83
CA ALA A 94 -5.14 1.91 4.37
C ALA A 94 -5.31 0.93 5.55
N SER A 95 -6.20 1.26 6.48
CA SER A 95 -6.41 0.47 7.70
C SER A 95 -7.42 -0.67 7.50
N LEU A 96 -6.95 -1.83 7.03
CA LEU A 96 -7.57 -3.12 7.34
C LEU A 96 -6.91 -3.74 8.58
N GLY A 97 -7.68 -4.51 9.36
CA GLY A 97 -7.21 -5.23 10.56
C GLY A 97 -5.99 -6.12 10.26
N HIS A 98 -5.20 -6.47 11.27
CA HIS A 98 -3.98 -7.28 11.10
C HIS A 98 -4.29 -8.65 10.46
N GLY A 99 -3.93 -8.82 9.19
CA GLY A 99 -4.09 -10.06 8.41
C GLY A 99 -3.03 -10.11 7.29
N GLU A 100 -2.70 -11.33 6.86
CA GLU A 100 -1.70 -11.67 5.81
C GLU A 100 -2.13 -11.24 4.38
N GLY A 101 -2.72 -10.04 4.26
CA GLY A 101 -3.24 -9.53 3.00
C GLY A 101 -2.13 -9.09 2.05
N ILE A 102 -2.38 -9.25 0.76
CA ILE A 102 -1.48 -8.77 -0.28
C ILE A 102 -1.58 -7.25 -0.31
N LYS A 103 -0.48 -6.56 -0.01
CA LYS A 103 -0.36 -5.11 -0.16
C LYS A 103 0.39 -4.77 -1.44
N VAL A 104 -0.17 -3.87 -2.23
CA VAL A 104 0.44 -3.30 -3.43
C VAL A 104 0.50 -1.80 -3.30
N GLU A 105 1.63 -1.19 -3.67
CA GLU A 105 1.79 0.26 -3.79
C GLU A 105 2.46 0.57 -5.12
N GLN A 106 1.84 1.44 -5.91
CA GLN A 106 2.37 1.90 -7.20
C GLN A 106 2.07 3.38 -7.40
N ALA A 107 2.92 4.06 -8.17
CA ALA A 107 2.73 5.48 -8.50
C ALA A 107 3.10 5.76 -9.95
N ILE A 108 2.43 6.75 -10.56
CA ILE A 108 2.71 7.24 -11.91
C ILE A 108 2.47 8.73 -12.01
N ALA A 109 3.30 9.44 -12.79
CA ALA A 109 3.08 10.84 -13.13
C ALA A 109 2.24 10.97 -14.41
N ILE A 110 1.19 11.78 -14.35
CA ILE A 110 0.26 12.07 -15.45
C ILE A 110 0.30 13.56 -15.75
N SER A 111 0.44 13.92 -17.02
CA SER A 111 0.51 15.30 -17.50
C SER A 111 -0.88 15.93 -17.60
N ARG A 112 -1.68 15.85 -16.52
CA ARG A 112 -3.01 16.45 -16.42
C ARG A 112 -3.21 17.13 -15.06
N PRO A 113 -4.06 18.19 -15.00
CA PRO A 113 -4.39 18.86 -13.74
C PRO A 113 -5.01 17.90 -12.73
N ARG A 114 -4.61 18.03 -11.46
CA ARG A 114 -5.08 17.15 -10.37
C ARG A 114 -6.60 17.06 -10.24
N GLU A 115 -7.30 18.16 -10.48
CA GLU A 115 -8.77 18.23 -10.39
C GLU A 115 -9.41 17.27 -11.38
N GLU A 116 -8.95 17.27 -12.63
CA GLU A 116 -9.53 16.41 -13.66
C GLU A 116 -9.29 14.93 -13.36
N ILE A 117 -8.09 14.59 -12.90
CA ILE A 117 -7.73 13.22 -12.54
C ILE A 117 -8.56 12.78 -11.33
N PHE A 118 -8.68 13.63 -10.31
CA PHE A 118 -9.49 13.37 -9.12
C PHE A 118 -10.95 13.12 -9.49
N GLN A 119 -11.57 14.02 -10.26
CA GLN A 119 -12.97 13.89 -10.68
C GLN A 119 -13.20 12.63 -11.54
N PHE A 120 -12.28 12.33 -12.45
CA PHE A 120 -12.36 11.11 -13.26
C PHE A 120 -12.30 9.86 -12.39
N TRP A 121 -11.35 9.80 -11.45
CA TRP A 121 -11.19 8.66 -10.54
C TRP A 121 -12.37 8.53 -9.58
N ARG A 122 -12.88 9.65 -9.04
CA ARG A 122 -13.98 9.70 -8.08
C ARG A 122 -15.26 9.06 -8.59
N ASN A 123 -15.49 9.13 -9.89
CA ASN A 123 -16.50 8.31 -10.52
C ASN A 123 -15.98 6.88 -10.72
N PHE A 124 -16.24 6.01 -9.74
CA PHE A 124 -15.74 4.63 -9.78
C PHE A 124 -16.25 3.81 -10.98
N GLU A 125 -17.32 4.21 -11.66
CA GLU A 125 -17.76 3.56 -12.91
C GLU A 125 -16.74 3.72 -14.06
N ASN A 126 -15.76 4.62 -13.92
CA ASN A 126 -14.66 4.75 -14.85
C ASN A 126 -13.54 3.72 -14.63
N LEU A 127 -13.43 3.11 -13.43
CA LEU A 127 -12.32 2.21 -13.11
C LEU A 127 -12.19 1.01 -14.07
N PRO A 128 -13.28 0.32 -14.47
CA PRO A 128 -13.21 -0.79 -15.43
C PRO A 128 -12.67 -0.40 -16.82
N ARG A 129 -12.56 0.90 -17.15
CA ARG A 129 -12.00 1.36 -18.42
C ARG A 129 -10.48 1.21 -18.50
N PHE A 130 -9.81 1.09 -17.36
CA PHE A 130 -8.35 0.99 -17.29
C PHE A 130 -7.85 -0.06 -16.28
N MET A 131 -8.73 -0.59 -15.41
CA MET A 131 -8.45 -1.69 -14.49
C MET A 131 -8.95 -3.01 -15.07
N ASP A 132 -8.09 -3.77 -15.75
CA ASP A 132 -8.49 -4.95 -16.54
C ASP A 132 -9.06 -6.09 -15.68
N HIS A 133 -8.73 -6.11 -14.39
CA HIS A 133 -9.19 -7.09 -13.43
C HIS A 133 -10.62 -6.83 -12.94
N LEU A 134 -11.15 -5.61 -13.11
CA LEU A 134 -12.54 -5.26 -12.82
C LEU A 134 -13.41 -5.52 -14.06
N GLU A 135 -14.51 -6.23 -13.87
CA GLU A 135 -15.53 -6.39 -14.90
C GLU A 135 -16.50 -5.21 -14.90
N SER A 136 -16.96 -4.78 -13.73
CA SER A 136 -17.83 -3.62 -13.59
C SER A 136 -17.78 -3.01 -12.20
N VAL A 137 -18.03 -1.71 -12.12
CA VAL A 137 -18.33 -1.02 -10.87
C VAL A 137 -19.60 -0.21 -11.10
N ARG A 138 -20.58 -0.37 -10.20
CA ARG A 138 -21.86 0.34 -10.23
C ARG A 138 -21.96 1.21 -8.98
N VAL A 139 -22.15 2.51 -9.15
CA VAL A 139 -22.37 3.41 -8.01
C VAL A 139 -23.79 3.20 -7.48
N LEU A 140 -23.93 2.97 -6.18
CA LEU A 140 -25.21 2.75 -5.51
C LEU A 140 -25.75 4.05 -4.94
N ASP A 141 -24.87 4.88 -4.36
CA ASP A 141 -25.16 6.21 -3.83
C ASP A 141 -23.86 7.05 -3.72
N GLU A 142 -23.88 8.15 -2.95
CA GLU A 142 -22.76 9.09 -2.84
C GLU A 142 -21.45 8.45 -2.38
N SER A 143 -21.49 7.43 -1.51
CA SER A 143 -20.28 6.81 -0.94
C SER A 143 -20.18 5.31 -1.20
N ARG A 144 -21.25 4.64 -1.64
CA ARG A 144 -21.28 3.19 -1.85
C ARG A 144 -21.33 2.78 -3.31
N SER A 145 -20.72 1.63 -3.59
CA SER A 145 -20.63 1.06 -4.93
C SER A 145 -20.56 -0.46 -4.87
N HIS A 146 -21.08 -1.12 -5.91
CA HIS A 146 -21.04 -2.57 -6.09
C HIS A 146 -20.01 -2.92 -7.17
N TRP A 147 -19.08 -3.82 -6.84
CA TRP A 147 -17.91 -4.16 -7.65
C TRP A 147 -17.97 -5.63 -8.06
N ILE A 148 -17.62 -5.90 -9.32
CA ILE A 148 -17.50 -7.24 -9.88
C ILE A 148 -16.09 -7.36 -10.47
N ALA A 149 -15.29 -8.30 -9.98
CA ALA A 149 -13.96 -8.60 -10.48
C ALA A 149 -13.86 -10.00 -11.07
N LYS A 150 -12.88 -10.16 -11.97
CA LYS A 150 -12.56 -11.44 -12.61
C LYS A 150 -11.86 -12.36 -11.60
N GLY A 151 -12.49 -13.47 -11.30
CA GLY A 151 -11.99 -14.54 -10.44
C GLY A 151 -11.12 -15.56 -11.19
N PRO A 152 -10.48 -16.49 -10.46
CA PRO A 152 -9.70 -17.56 -11.07
C PRO A 152 -10.58 -18.50 -11.88
N ALA A 153 -10.02 -19.09 -12.93
CA ALA A 153 -10.75 -20.02 -13.81
C ALA A 153 -12.05 -19.45 -14.42
N GLY A 154 -12.13 -18.12 -14.57
CA GLY A 154 -13.29 -17.45 -15.15
C GLY A 154 -14.49 -17.31 -14.21
N THR A 155 -14.32 -17.54 -12.90
CA THR A 155 -15.35 -17.18 -11.93
C THR A 155 -15.46 -15.66 -11.78
N LYS A 156 -16.51 -15.19 -11.11
CA LYS A 156 -16.67 -13.80 -10.71
C LYS A 156 -16.60 -13.69 -9.21
N VAL A 157 -16.17 -12.54 -8.73
CA VAL A 157 -16.12 -12.21 -7.31
C VAL A 157 -16.72 -10.84 -7.12
N GLU A 158 -17.63 -10.71 -6.16
CA GLU A 158 -18.47 -9.52 -6.02
C GLU A 158 -18.44 -8.99 -4.59
N TRP A 159 -18.42 -7.67 -4.44
CA TRP A 159 -18.50 -7.02 -3.14
C TRP A 159 -19.09 -5.62 -3.23
N ASP A 160 -19.62 -5.15 -2.11
CA ASP A 160 -19.98 -3.75 -1.95
C ASP A 160 -18.84 -3.02 -1.24
N ALA A 161 -18.51 -1.81 -1.69
CA ALA A 161 -17.48 -0.96 -1.12
C ALA A 161 -18.05 0.41 -0.74
N GLU A 162 -17.48 0.99 0.32
CA GLU A 162 -17.74 2.37 0.76
C GLU A 162 -16.47 3.23 0.69
N ILE A 163 -16.62 4.48 0.28
CA ILE A 163 -15.62 5.53 0.47
C ILE A 163 -15.71 5.97 1.94
N HIS A 164 -14.64 5.72 2.70
CA HIS A 164 -14.60 6.01 4.14
C HIS A 164 -13.71 7.22 4.49
N ASN A 165 -12.92 7.70 3.53
CA ASN A 165 -12.16 8.94 3.66
C ASN A 165 -11.96 9.58 2.28
N GLU A 166 -12.15 10.89 2.21
CA GLU A 166 -12.01 11.68 1.00
C GLU A 166 -11.50 13.07 1.33
N ILE A 167 -10.47 13.51 0.61
CA ILE A 167 -9.97 14.88 0.63
C ILE A 167 -9.99 15.35 -0.82
N PRO A 168 -10.81 16.37 -1.17
CA PRO A 168 -10.92 16.85 -2.54
C PRO A 168 -9.55 17.11 -3.17
N ASN A 169 -9.33 16.55 -4.37
CA ASN A 169 -8.10 16.69 -5.15
C ASN A 169 -6.82 16.11 -4.54
N GLU A 170 -6.92 15.35 -3.45
CA GLU A 170 -5.76 14.85 -2.71
C GLU A 170 -5.86 13.36 -2.37
N LEU A 171 -7.06 12.89 -1.97
CA LEU A 171 -7.23 11.52 -1.48
C LEU A 171 -8.64 10.99 -1.73
N ILE A 172 -8.73 9.74 -2.17
CA ILE A 172 -9.95 8.92 -2.07
C ILE A 172 -9.54 7.58 -1.46
N ALA A 173 -10.17 7.16 -0.37
CA ALA A 173 -9.95 5.88 0.27
C ALA A 173 -11.26 5.11 0.43
N TRP A 174 -11.23 3.83 0.04
CA TRP A 174 -12.38 2.94 0.05
C TRP A 174 -12.07 1.62 0.76
N ARG A 175 -13.13 0.94 1.18
CA ARG A 175 -13.06 -0.41 1.77
C ARG A 175 -14.34 -1.19 1.47
N SER A 176 -14.24 -2.51 1.41
CA SER A 176 -15.38 -3.42 1.33
C SER A 176 -16.25 -3.34 2.59
N LEU A 177 -17.55 -3.56 2.44
CA LEU A 177 -18.50 -3.64 3.55
C LEU A 177 -18.32 -4.95 4.34
N PRO A 178 -18.67 -4.97 5.65
CA PRO A 178 -18.62 -6.20 6.44
C PRO A 178 -19.43 -7.34 5.83
N GLY A 179 -18.83 -8.53 5.75
CA GLY A 179 -19.47 -9.71 5.17
C GLY A 179 -19.34 -9.85 3.65
N SER A 180 -18.57 -8.96 3.00
CA SER A 180 -18.22 -9.09 1.58
C SER A 180 -17.42 -10.35 1.29
N GLU A 181 -17.53 -10.89 0.07
CA GLU A 181 -16.79 -12.08 -0.37
C GLU A 181 -15.27 -11.86 -0.38
N VAL A 182 -14.83 -10.60 -0.50
CA VAL A 182 -13.43 -10.18 -0.47
C VAL A 182 -13.29 -9.03 0.50
N ASP A 183 -12.32 -9.15 1.42
CA ASP A 183 -11.83 -8.00 2.18
C ASP A 183 -10.87 -7.21 1.29
N ASN A 184 -11.34 -6.06 0.80
CA ASN A 184 -10.63 -5.17 -0.11
C ASN A 184 -10.59 -3.77 0.48
N ALA A 185 -9.42 -3.13 0.48
CA ALA A 185 -9.31 -1.72 0.75
C ALA A 185 -8.27 -1.08 -0.17
N GLY A 186 -8.47 0.19 -0.46
CA GLY A 186 -7.52 0.95 -1.23
C GLY A 186 -7.55 2.43 -0.92
N SER A 187 -6.48 3.11 -1.30
CA SER A 187 -6.46 4.55 -1.40
C SER A 187 -5.76 4.98 -2.69
N VAL A 188 -6.23 6.08 -3.25
CA VAL A 188 -5.54 6.82 -4.30
C VAL A 188 -5.20 8.21 -3.78
N HIS A 189 -3.96 8.61 -3.98
CA HIS A 189 -3.44 9.91 -3.62
C HIS A 189 -3.08 10.69 -4.88
N PHE A 190 -3.37 11.98 -4.86
CA PHE A 190 -3.09 12.91 -5.95
C PHE A 190 -2.17 14.00 -5.42
N SER A 191 -0.96 14.11 -5.98
CA SER A 191 0.04 15.11 -5.57
C SER A 191 0.51 15.91 -6.77
N PRO A 192 0.62 17.25 -6.67
CA PRO A 192 1.11 18.05 -7.79
C PRO A 192 2.56 17.69 -8.13
N VAL A 193 2.89 17.66 -9.42
CA VAL A 193 4.25 17.62 -9.93
C VAL A 193 4.52 18.80 -10.86
N HIS A 194 5.69 18.85 -11.50
CA HIS A 194 6.07 19.98 -12.37
C HIS A 194 5.17 20.04 -13.62
N ASN A 195 5.04 21.22 -14.23
CA ASN A 195 4.28 21.46 -15.48
C ASN A 195 2.79 21.08 -15.38
N ASP A 196 2.11 21.45 -14.29
CA ASP A 196 0.69 21.16 -14.02
C ASP A 196 0.30 19.67 -14.06
N GLY A 197 1.31 18.78 -13.98
CA GLY A 197 1.09 17.35 -13.86
C GLY A 197 0.74 16.92 -12.44
N THR A 198 0.34 15.66 -12.31
CA THR A 198 -0.04 15.04 -11.04
C THR A 198 0.61 13.66 -10.89
N GLU A 199 1.24 13.40 -9.75
CA GLU A 199 1.56 12.04 -9.31
C GLU A 199 0.28 11.40 -8.75
N VAL A 200 -0.09 10.26 -9.33
CA VAL A 200 -1.17 9.40 -8.87
C VAL A 200 -0.55 8.20 -8.20
N ARG A 201 -0.80 8.02 -6.90
CA ARG A 201 -0.29 6.91 -6.10
C ARG A 201 -1.43 6.06 -5.58
N VAL A 202 -1.40 4.78 -5.89
CA VAL A 202 -2.40 3.80 -5.47
C VAL A 202 -1.79 2.86 -4.43
N ILE A 203 -2.49 2.69 -3.33
CA ILE A 203 -2.20 1.69 -2.30
C ILE A 203 -3.41 0.77 -2.26
N LEU A 204 -3.19 -0.53 -2.47
CA LEU A 204 -4.23 -1.54 -2.44
C LEU A 204 -3.86 -2.60 -1.42
N ARG A 205 -4.87 -3.09 -0.70
CA ARG A 205 -4.76 -4.25 0.16
C ARG A 205 -5.97 -5.14 -0.08
N TYR A 206 -5.72 -6.43 -0.27
CA TYR A 206 -6.80 -7.41 -0.33
C TYR A 206 -6.38 -8.72 0.34
N ASP A 207 -7.35 -9.39 0.94
CA ASP A 207 -7.21 -10.73 1.49
C ASP A 207 -7.92 -11.71 0.55
N PRO A 208 -7.20 -12.63 -0.12
CA PRO A 208 -7.83 -13.67 -0.92
C PRO A 208 -8.76 -14.53 -0.06
N PRO A 209 -9.90 -15.02 -0.59
CA PRO A 209 -10.82 -15.84 0.18
C PRO A 209 -10.14 -17.10 0.74
N ALA A 210 -10.36 -17.37 2.03
CA ALA A 210 -9.74 -18.49 2.75
C ALA A 210 -10.34 -19.86 2.34
N GLY A 211 -9.50 -20.89 2.15
CA GLY A 211 -9.94 -22.27 1.90
C GLY A 211 -9.00 -23.08 1.01
N ARG A 212 -9.39 -24.32 0.62
CA ARG A 212 -8.63 -25.19 -0.31
C ARG A 212 -8.33 -24.53 -1.67
N VAL A 213 -9.03 -23.44 -1.97
CA VAL A 213 -8.89 -22.59 -3.14
C VAL A 213 -7.77 -21.55 -2.94
N GLY A 214 -7.54 -21.02 -1.72
CA GLY A 214 -6.58 -19.94 -1.45
C GLY A 214 -5.13 -20.22 -1.87
N ALA A 215 -4.63 -21.45 -1.69
CA ALA A 215 -3.28 -21.83 -2.11
C ALA A 215 -3.13 -22.05 -3.63
N ALA A 216 -4.22 -22.42 -4.32
CA ALA A 216 -4.26 -22.58 -5.78
C ALA A 216 -4.50 -21.23 -6.48
N VAL A 217 -5.31 -20.37 -5.86
CA VAL A 217 -5.58 -18.98 -6.24
C VAL A 217 -4.33 -18.13 -6.15
N ALA A 218 -3.56 -18.22 -5.06
CA ALA A 218 -2.26 -17.55 -4.95
C ALA A 218 -1.25 -17.96 -6.04
N ARG A 219 -1.39 -19.16 -6.63
CA ARG A 219 -0.53 -19.65 -7.71
C ARG A 219 -1.09 -19.39 -9.12
N LEU A 220 -2.41 -19.27 -9.27
CA LEU A 220 -3.12 -19.00 -10.53
C LEU A 220 -3.25 -17.51 -10.84
N PHE A 221 -3.31 -16.65 -9.81
CA PHE A 221 -3.35 -15.19 -9.95
C PHE A 221 -1.98 -14.55 -10.23
N GLY A 222 -0.98 -15.37 -10.52
CA GLY A 222 0.23 -14.91 -11.19
C GLY A 222 1.23 -14.19 -10.28
N GLU A 223 2.46 -14.28 -10.73
CA GLU A 223 3.60 -13.53 -10.21
C GLU A 223 3.31 -12.02 -10.35
N GLU A 224 3.41 -11.31 -9.22
CA GLU A 224 3.32 -9.85 -9.07
C GLU A 224 1.97 -9.13 -9.26
N PRO A 225 1.09 -9.12 -8.23
CA PRO A 225 0.02 -8.13 -8.07
C PRO A 225 0.50 -6.66 -8.24
N SER A 226 1.77 -6.40 -7.91
CA SER A 226 2.46 -5.14 -8.19
C SER A 226 2.51 -4.79 -9.68
N GLN A 227 2.75 -5.76 -10.56
CA GLN A 227 2.80 -5.54 -12.01
C GLN A 227 1.41 -5.19 -12.55
N GLN A 228 0.37 -5.92 -12.13
CA GLN A 228 -1.00 -5.66 -12.58
C GLN A 228 -1.44 -4.23 -12.26
N VAL A 229 -1.24 -3.78 -11.02
CA VAL A 229 -1.58 -2.40 -10.63
C VAL A 229 -0.72 -1.37 -11.38
N ALA A 230 0.55 -1.68 -11.63
CA ALA A 230 1.41 -0.80 -12.44
C ALA A 230 0.92 -0.69 -13.89
N GLU A 231 0.42 -1.77 -14.49
CA GLU A 231 -0.19 -1.76 -15.82
C GLU A 231 -1.51 -1.01 -15.85
N ASP A 232 -2.37 -1.19 -14.84
CA ASP A 232 -3.62 -0.43 -14.69
C ASP A 232 -3.33 1.08 -14.64
N LEU A 233 -2.30 1.49 -13.88
CA LEU A 233 -1.86 2.89 -13.82
C LEU A 233 -1.29 3.41 -15.15
N ARG A 234 -0.60 2.57 -15.93
CA ARG A 234 -0.14 2.94 -17.28
C ARG A 234 -1.31 3.13 -18.23
N ARG A 235 -2.31 2.24 -18.21
CA ARG A 235 -3.57 2.40 -18.97
C ARG A 235 -4.29 3.66 -18.54
N PHE A 236 -4.36 3.94 -17.24
CA PHE A 236 -4.97 5.16 -16.72
C PHE A 236 -4.31 6.42 -17.25
N LYS A 237 -2.97 6.49 -17.23
CA LYS A 237 -2.21 7.59 -17.84
C LYS A 237 -2.60 7.78 -19.30
N GLN A 238 -2.68 6.71 -20.08
CA GLN A 238 -3.07 6.78 -21.49
C GLN A 238 -4.50 7.33 -21.66
N VAL A 239 -5.46 6.88 -20.85
CA VAL A 239 -6.85 7.37 -20.89
C VAL A 239 -6.92 8.87 -20.59
N MET A 240 -6.19 9.33 -19.58
CA MET A 240 -6.19 10.74 -19.18
C MET A 240 -5.46 11.64 -20.19
N GLU A 241 -4.37 11.18 -20.80
CA GLU A 241 -3.57 11.96 -21.74
C GLU A 241 -4.11 11.90 -23.18
N ALA A 242 -4.78 10.82 -23.58
CA ALA A 242 -5.39 10.72 -24.90
C ALA A 242 -6.53 11.74 -25.13
N GLY A 243 -7.15 12.24 -24.05
CA GLY A 243 -8.12 13.34 -24.11
C GLY A 243 -7.55 14.65 -24.67
N GLU A 244 -6.22 14.86 -24.59
CA GLU A 244 -5.54 16.01 -25.21
C GLU A 244 -5.44 15.89 -26.72
N ALA A 245 -5.11 14.70 -27.23
CA ALA A 245 -4.89 14.48 -28.66
C ALA A 245 -6.17 14.70 -29.49
N ALA A 246 -7.35 14.39 -28.93
CA ALA A 246 -8.63 14.62 -29.60
C ALA A 246 -9.07 16.10 -29.58
N THR A 247 -8.58 16.90 -28.61
CA THR A 247 -8.96 18.31 -28.45
C THR A 247 -8.02 19.24 -29.21
N ALA A 248 -6.73 18.93 -29.27
CA ALA A 248 -5.73 19.74 -29.97
C ALA A 248 -5.87 19.74 -31.51
N VAL A 249 -6.56 18.75 -32.10
CA VAL A 249 -6.78 18.65 -33.56
C VAL A 249 -8.01 19.46 -34.04
N ARG A 250 -8.72 20.14 -33.13
CA ARG A 250 -9.96 20.91 -33.44
C ARG A 250 -9.82 22.44 -33.38
N THR A 251 -8.60 22.97 -33.41
CA THR A 251 -8.35 24.43 -33.46
C THR A 251 -7.50 24.83 -34.66
#